data_AF-A0A3M1IWY6-F1
#
_entry.id   AF-A0A3M1IWY6-F1
#
_cell.length_a   1.000
_cell.length_b   1.000
_cell.length_c   1.000
_cell.angle_alpha   90.00
_cell.angle_beta   90.00
_cell.angle_gamma   90.00
#
_symmetry.space_group_name_H-M   'P 1'
#
loop_
_entity.id
_entity.type
_entity.pdbx_description
1 polymer ?
#
loop_
_entity_poly.entity_id
_entity_poly.type
_entity_poly.pdbx_seq_one_letter_code
_entity_poly.pdbx_strand_id
1 'polypeptide(L)'
;MTFANPIFLYSLIIVLPALALFVLWANRRQASALKRLGNPALVDRLTASVNWRGRRWQTVLWFVTLAALMVALARPQWGTESHQVEQEGIEVMVALDVSNSMLAQDI
;
A
#
# COMPACT_ATOMS: atom_id res chain seq x y z
N MET A 1 -5.14 -2.20 11.11
CA MET A 1 -4.43 -1.27 10.20
C MET A 1 -5.41 -0.89 9.12
N THR A 2 -5.79 0.38 9.09
CA THR A 2 -6.75 0.92 8.11
C THR A 2 -6.01 1.89 7.18
N PHE A 3 -6.53 2.09 5.97
CA PHE A 3 -6.00 3.09 5.04
C PHE A 3 -7.04 4.21 4.94
N ALA A 4 -6.62 5.47 5.06
CA ALA A 4 -7.54 6.58 4.90
C ALA A 4 -8.05 6.69 3.46
N ASN A 5 -7.21 6.35 2.48
CA ASN A 5 -7.53 6.43 1.05
C ASN A 5 -7.11 5.13 0.33
N PRO A 6 -7.88 4.03 0.47
CA PRO A 6 -7.52 2.73 -0.11
C PRO A 6 -7.52 2.72 -1.64
N ILE A 7 -8.21 3.68 -2.28
CA ILE A 7 -8.24 3.85 -3.75
C ILE A 7 -6.83 3.94 -4.36
N PHE A 8 -5.89 4.64 -3.72
CA PHE A 8 -4.52 4.75 -4.25
C PHE A 8 -3.80 3.39 -4.29
N LEU A 9 -4.14 2.48 -3.38
CA LEU A 9 -3.59 1.14 -3.32
C LEU A 9 -4.13 0.26 -4.46
N TYR A 10 -5.43 0.38 -4.77
CA TYR A 10 -6.02 -0.28 -5.94
C TYR A 10 -5.53 0.33 -7.27
N SER A 11 -5.26 1.64 -7.30
CA SER A 11 -4.73 2.31 -8.49
C SER A 11 -3.40 1.70 -8.97
N LEU A 12 -2.63 1.11 -8.04
CA LEU A 12 -1.37 0.42 -8.33
C LEU A 12 -1.53 -0.72 -9.34
N ILE A 13 -2.65 -1.44 -9.29
CA ILE A 13 -2.95 -2.56 -10.18
C ILE A 13 -3.10 -2.09 -11.62
N ILE A 14 -3.51 -0.84 -11.87
CA ILE A 14 -3.65 -0.29 -13.22
C ILE A 14 -2.37 0.44 -13.63
N VAL A 15 -1.83 1.26 -12.73
CA VAL A 15 -0.68 2.12 -13.03
C VAL A 15 0.60 1.32 -13.30
N LEU A 16 0.89 0.28 -12.51
CA LEU A 16 2.09 -0.55 -12.71
C LEU A 16 2.12 -1.23 -14.08
N PRO A 17 1.09 -1.99 -14.50
CA PRO A 17 1.11 -2.63 -15.81
C PRO A 17 1.02 -1.62 -16.96
N ALA A 18 0.27 -0.52 -16.81
CA ALA A 18 0.26 0.54 -17.84
C ALA A 18 1.66 1.13 -18.06
N LEU A 19 2.39 1.42 -16.97
CA LEU A 19 3.76 1.93 -17.04
C LEU A 19 4.73 0.88 -17.58
N ALA A 20 4.57 -0.39 -17.21
CA ALA A 20 5.36 -1.51 -17.74
C ALA A 20 5.16 -1.66 -19.26
N LEU A 21 3.91 -1.62 -19.73
CA LEU A 21 3.59 -1.65 -21.15
C LEU A 21 4.17 -0.45 -21.89
N PHE A 22 4.10 0.75 -21.31
CA PHE A 22 4.71 1.96 -21.87
C PHE A 22 6.23 1.80 -22.02
N VAL A 23 6.93 1.32 -21.00
CA VAL A 23 8.37 1.07 -21.04
C VAL A 23 8.72 0.02 -22.09
N LEU A 24 7.95 -1.08 -22.17
CA LEU A 24 8.14 -2.11 -23.19
C LEU A 24 7.93 -1.55 -24.61
N TRP A 25 6.88 -0.76 -24.81
CA TRP A 25 6.60 -0.10 -26.09
C TRP A 25 7.72 0.87 -26.49
N ALA A 26 8.16 1.72 -25.56
CA ALA A 26 9.25 2.68 -25.78
C ALA A 26 10.56 1.95 -26.14
N ASN A 27 10.89 0.88 -25.43
CA ASN A 27 12.07 0.06 -25.72
C ASN A 27 11.97 -0.64 -27.08
N ARG A 28 10.80 -1.18 -27.44
CA ARG A 28 10.57 -1.79 -28.76
C ARG A 28 10.68 -0.76 -29.88
N ARG A 29 10.12 0.43 -29.69
CA ARG A 29 10.21 1.53 -30.66
C ARG A 29 11.65 2.01 -30.83
N GLN A 30 12.38 2.13 -29.72
CA GLN A 30 13.81 2.45 -29.74
C GLN A 30 14.58 1.38 -30.53
N ALA A 31 14.40 0.10 -30.21
CA ALA A 31 15.06 -1.00 -30.92
C ALA A 31 14.76 -1.01 -32.43
N SER A 32 13.50 -0.76 -32.82
CA SER A 32 13.10 -0.65 -34.23
C SER A 32 13.72 0.56 -34.93
N ALA A 33 13.88 1.69 -34.25
CA ALA A 33 14.58 2.86 -34.80
C ALA A 33 16.08 2.61 -34.97
N LEU A 34 16.73 1.92 -34.03
CA LEU A 34 18.14 1.54 -34.14
C LEU A 34 18.38 0.58 -35.31
N LYS A 35 17.45 -0.35 -35.59
CA LYS A 35 17.54 -1.24 -36.75
C LYS A 35 17.47 -0.49 -38.09
N ARG A 36 16.80 0.67 -38.14
CA ARG A 36 16.70 1.50 -39.37
C ARG A 36 18.00 2.26 -39.69
N LEU A 37 18.93 2.38 -38.75
CA LEU A 37 20.24 2.99 -38.97
C LEU A 37 21.21 2.08 -39.77
N GLY A 38 20.75 0.88 -40.17
CA GLY A 38 21.33 0.14 -41.29
C GLY A 38 22.42 -0.86 -40.91
N ASN A 39 23.45 -0.47 -40.16
CA ASN A 39 24.59 -1.38 -39.89
C ASN A 39 24.64 -1.84 -38.42
N PRO A 40 24.29 -3.12 -38.13
CA PRO A 40 24.28 -3.65 -36.76
C PRO A 40 25.65 -3.61 -36.08
N ALA A 41 26.75 -3.74 -36.83
CA ALA A 41 28.10 -3.67 -36.26
C ALA A 41 28.49 -2.26 -35.78
N LEU A 42 27.97 -1.21 -36.45
CA LEU A 42 28.14 0.18 -36.01
C LEU A 42 27.28 0.48 -34.78
N VAL A 43 26.06 -0.04 -34.74
CA VAL A 43 25.15 0.11 -33.59
C VAL A 43 25.72 -0.58 -32.34
N ASP A 44 26.27 -1.79 -32.47
CA ASP A 44 26.89 -2.49 -31.36
C ASP A 44 28.14 -1.76 -30.84
N ARG A 45 28.97 -1.20 -31.73
CA ARG A 45 30.11 -0.36 -31.31
C ARG A 45 29.67 0.91 -30.58
N LEU A 46 28.62 1.57 -31.05
CA LEU A 46 28.10 2.80 -30.44
C LEU A 46 27.37 2.53 -29.12
N THR A 47 26.83 1.33 -28.92
CA THR A 47 26.10 0.95 -27.70
C THR A 47 26.93 0.10 -26.73
N ALA A 48 28.16 -0.26 -27.07
CA ALA A 48 29.06 -1.02 -26.19
C ALA A 48 29.35 -0.34 -24.85
N SER A 49 29.32 1.00 -24.81
CA SER A 49 29.48 1.79 -23.57
C SER A 49 28.20 1.90 -22.74
N VAL A 50 27.06 1.42 -23.25
CA VAL A 50 25.77 1.55 -22.58
C VAL A 50 25.66 0.52 -21.47
N ASN A 51 25.49 0.99 -20.25
CA ASN A 51 25.22 0.14 -19.10
C ASN A 51 23.77 -0.33 -19.07
N TRP A 52 23.46 -1.38 -19.83
CA TRP A 52 22.12 -1.98 -19.89
C TRP A 52 21.61 -2.50 -18.54
N ARG A 53 22.51 -3.01 -17.68
CA ARG A 53 22.16 -3.45 -16.32
C ARG A 53 21.76 -2.27 -15.44
N GLY A 54 22.54 -1.20 -15.46
CA GLY A 54 22.24 0.05 -14.75
C GLY A 54 20.91 0.65 -15.21
N ARG A 55 20.64 0.66 -16.51
CA ARG A 55 19.38 1.15 -17.07
C ARG A 55 18.17 0.34 -16.59
N ARG A 56 18.30 -1.00 -16.52
CA ARG A 56 17.26 -1.88 -15.96
C ARG A 56 17.03 -1.61 -14.47
N TRP A 57 18.10 -1.48 -13.68
CA TRP A 57 18.01 -1.15 -12.26
C TRP A 57 17.36 0.21 -12.04
N GLN A 58 17.73 1.22 -12.83
CA GLN A 58 17.10 2.54 -12.76
C GLN A 58 15.60 2.45 -13.04
N THR A 59 15.18 1.69 -14.06
CA THR A 59 13.76 1.44 -14.32
C THR A 59 13.07 0.78 -13.13
N VAL A 60 13.67 -0.25 -12.53
CA VAL A 60 13.11 -0.91 -11.33
C VAL A 60 12.98 0.07 -10.17
N LEU A 61 14.00 0.90 -9.92
CA LEU A 61 13.95 1.92 -8.87
C LEU A 61 12.85 2.95 -9.10
N TRP A 62 12.58 3.34 -10.35
CA TRP A 62 11.43 4.19 -10.68
C TRP A 62 10.10 3.53 -10.30
N PHE A 63 9.91 2.24 -10.63
CA PHE A 63 8.71 1.49 -10.26
C PHE A 63 8.55 1.38 -8.74
N VAL A 64 9.63 1.07 -8.02
CA VAL A 64 9.62 0.98 -6.55
C VAL A 64 9.29 2.32 -5.91
N THR A 65 9.89 3.41 -6.41
CA THR A 65 9.63 4.77 -5.92
C THR A 65 8.17 5.14 -6.10
N LEU A 66 7.61 4.89 -7.28
CA LEU A 66 6.20 5.16 -7.57
C LEU A 66 5.29 4.34 -6.66
N ALA A 67 5.61 3.06 -6.43
CA ALA A 67 4.86 2.20 -5.53
C ALA A 67 4.88 2.71 -4.08
N ALA A 68 6.06 3.11 -3.59
CA ALA A 68 6.22 3.69 -2.26
C ALA A 68 5.42 4.99 -2.11
N LEU A 69 5.44 5.87 -3.11
CA LEU A 69 4.65 7.11 -3.12
C LEU A 69 3.14 6.84 -3.04
N MET A 70 2.65 5.87 -3.80
CA MET A 70 1.22 5.49 -3.77
C MET A 70 0.81 4.90 -2.42
N VAL A 71 1.67 4.08 -1.80
CA VAL A 71 1.44 3.58 -0.43
C VAL A 71 1.42 4.73 0.58
N ALA A 72 2.32 5.71 0.45
CA ALA A 72 2.32 6.89 1.30
C ALA A 72 1.02 7.72 1.12
N LEU A 73 0.55 7.90 -0.12
CA LEU A 73 -0.71 8.58 -0.43
C LEU A 73 -1.95 7.83 0.08
N ALA A 74 -1.90 6.49 0.15
CA ALA A 74 -2.96 5.69 0.75
C ALA A 74 -3.13 5.96 2.26
N ARG A 75 -2.15 6.63 2.89
CA ARG A 75 -2.10 7.00 4.31
C ARG A 75 -2.40 5.80 5.21
N PRO A 76 -1.46 4.85 5.36
CA PRO A 76 -1.59 3.77 6.33
C PRO A 76 -1.73 4.33 7.73
N GLN A 77 -2.77 3.88 8.44
CA GLN A 77 -3.05 4.27 9.82
C GLN A 77 -2.89 3.03 10.71
N TRP A 78 -1.98 3.15 11.68
CA TRP A 78 -1.86 2.23 12.79
C TRP A 78 -2.45 2.92 14.02
N GLY A 79 -3.53 2.35 14.56
CA GLY A 79 -4.23 2.87 15.72
C GLY A 79 -5.20 1.84 16.26
N THR A 80 -5.59 2.02 17.51
CA THR A 80 -6.68 1.31 18.16
C THR A 80 -8.01 1.83 17.62
N GLU A 81 -8.90 0.94 17.15
CA GLU A 81 -10.30 1.32 17.03
C GLU A 81 -10.78 1.72 18.43
N SER A 82 -11.15 2.98 18.59
CA SER A 82 -11.89 3.40 19.77
C SER A 82 -13.27 2.77 19.64
N HIS A 83 -13.42 1.55 20.15
CA HIS A 83 -14.73 1.06 20.51
C HIS A 83 -15.26 2.05 21.54
N GLN A 84 -16.20 2.90 21.12
CA GLN A 84 -17.09 3.54 22.05
C GLN A 84 -17.86 2.40 22.69
N VAL A 85 -17.35 1.91 23.82
CA VAL A 85 -18.16 1.13 24.73
C VAL A 85 -19.24 2.13 25.15
N GLU A 86 -20.45 1.95 24.63
CA GLU A 86 -21.62 2.59 25.22
C GLU A 86 -21.64 2.10 26.66
N GLN A 87 -21.14 2.93 27.56
CA GLN A 87 -21.30 2.72 28.99
C GLN A 87 -22.76 3.02 29.27
N GLU A 88 -23.61 2.01 29.10
CA GLU A 88 -24.95 2.03 29.68
C GLU A 88 -24.76 2.19 31.19
N GLY A 89 -25.13 3.38 31.70
CA GLY A 89 -25.16 3.62 33.14
C GLY A 89 -26.15 2.64 33.75
N ILE A 90 -25.65 1.72 34.57
CA ILE A 90 -26.50 0.73 35.22
C ILE A 90 -27.25 1.44 36.37
N GLU A 91 -28.58 1.52 36.28
CA GLU A 91 -29.40 1.97 37.41
C GLU A 91 -29.46 0.85 38.45
N VAL A 92 -28.77 1.04 39.58
CA VAL A 92 -28.76 0.09 40.69
C VAL A 92 -29.80 0.51 41.72
N MET A 93 -30.87 -0.28 41.87
CA MET A 93 -31.82 -0.14 42.97
C MET A 93 -31.45 -1.14 44.08
N VAL A 94 -31.12 -0.62 45.26
CA VAL A 94 -30.85 -1.42 46.45
C VAL A 94 -32.15 -1.59 47.23
N ALA A 95 -32.68 -2.81 47.26
CA ALA A 95 -33.79 -3.16 48.13
C ALA A 95 -33.23 -3.81 49.41
N LEU A 96 -33.47 -3.18 50.56
CA LEU A 96 -33.15 -3.74 51.87
C LEU A 96 -34.40 -4.42 52.44
N ASP A 97 -34.33 -5.71 52.70
CA ASP A 97 -35.36 -6.40 53.49
C ASP A 97 -35.14 -6.10 54.98
N VAL A 98 -36.22 -5.77 55.69
CA VAL A 98 -36.24 -5.46 57.13
C VAL A 98 -37.09 -6.47 57.92
N SER A 99 -37.30 -7.66 57.36
CA SER A 99 -38.00 -8.75 58.02
C SER A 99 -37.28 -9.25 59.28
N ASN A 100 -38.03 -9.83 60.24
CA ASN A 100 -37.48 -10.34 61.50
C ASN A 100 -36.39 -11.43 61.30
N SER A 101 -36.36 -12.11 60.15
CA SER A 101 -35.28 -13.03 59.79
C SER A 101 -33.93 -12.34 59.61
N MET A 102 -33.91 -11.04 59.30
CA MET A 102 -32.68 -10.25 59.19
C MET A 102 -32.04 -9.94 60.56
N LEU A 103 -32.75 -10.21 61.67
CA LEU A 103 -32.22 -10.11 63.03
C LEU A 103 -31.56 -11.42 63.51
N ALA A 104 -31.49 -12.44 62.65
CA ALA A 104 -30.81 -13.69 63.00
C ALA A 104 -29.32 -13.43 63.26
N GLN A 105 -28.83 -13.91 64.40
CA GLN A 105 -27.42 -13.89 64.74
C GLN A 105 -26.82 -15.24 64.32
N ASP A 106 -25.73 -15.19 63.56
CA ASP A 106 -24.98 -16.39 63.18
C ASP A 106 -24.44 -17.09 64.45
N ILE A 107 -24.69 -18.40 64.54
CA ILE A 107 -24.29 -19.30 65.64
C ILE A 107 -22.86 -19.80 65.47
#